data_AF-A0A972AKU6-F1
#
_entry.id   AF-A0A972AKU6-F1
#
_cell.length_a   1.000
_cell.length_b   1.000
_cell.length_c   1.000
_cell.angle_alpha   90.00
_cell.angle_beta   90.00
_cell.angle_gamma   90.00
#
_symmetry.space_group_name_H-M   'P 1'
#
loop_
_entity.id
_entity.type
_entity.pdbx_description
1 polymer ?
#
loop_
_entity_poly.entity_id
_entity_poly.type
_entity_poly.pdbx_seq_one_letter_code
_entity_poly.pdbx_strand_id
1 'polypeptide(L)'
;MTILLGLMASSILIVYSSYYIKIIRGYPQEFELELLDALQNWLEGRKPGHLWMLLWASALIEVLYFSLVFLVLSNPVILVITGLIIIMEIWHLAVVFAKFRAFLTGSISCAAIFNWKLERVSALGFFTHSLIVILTLLFFAR
;
A
#
# COMPACT_ATOMS: atom_id res chain seq x y z
N MET A 1 19.60 -4.22 9.69
CA MET A 1 18.47 -3.29 9.50
C MET A 1 18.47 -2.68 8.11
N THR A 2 19.60 -2.15 7.63
CA THR A 2 19.75 -1.59 6.27
C THR A 2 19.39 -2.58 5.14
N ILE A 3 19.91 -3.82 5.19
CA ILE A 3 19.59 -4.85 4.20
C ILE A 3 18.09 -5.18 4.19
N LEU A 4 17.48 -5.32 5.37
CA LEU A 4 16.05 -5.61 5.50
C LEU A 4 15.19 -4.48 4.92
N LEU A 5 15.52 -3.22 5.22
CA LEU A 5 14.85 -2.06 4.62
C LEU A 5 15.01 -2.05 3.10
N GLY A 6 16.21 -2.33 2.59
CA GLY A 6 16.47 -2.41 1.15
C GLY A 6 15.64 -3.49 0.46
N LEU A 7 15.52 -4.68 1.07
CA LEU A 7 14.68 -5.77 0.56
C LEU A 7 13.21 -5.37 0.55
N MET A 8 12.68 -4.85 1.66
CA MET A 8 11.28 -4.42 1.73
C MET A 8 10.97 -3.30 0.72
N ALA A 9 11.82 -2.27 0.64
CA ALA A 9 11.66 -1.19 -0.32
C ALA A 9 11.67 -1.72 -1.76
N SER A 10 12.56 -2.66 -2.08
CA SER A 10 12.63 -3.27 -3.42
C SER A 10 11.39 -4.09 -3.74
N SER A 11 10.88 -4.88 -2.78
CA SER A 11 9.65 -5.64 -2.95
C SER A 11 8.44 -4.74 -3.18
N ILE A 12 8.29 -3.67 -2.36
CA ILE A 12 7.24 -2.67 -2.52
C ILE A 12 7.36 -2.03 -3.90
N LEU A 13 8.55 -1.58 -4.29
CA LEU A 13 8.78 -0.98 -5.60
C LEU A 13 8.34 -1.90 -6.74
N ILE A 14 8.75 -3.17 -6.72
CA ILE A 14 8.41 -4.15 -7.76
C ILE A 14 6.90 -4.38 -7.84
N VAL A 15 6.25 -4.63 -6.70
CA VAL A 15 4.80 -4.88 -6.65
C VAL A 15 4.03 -3.68 -7.18
N TYR A 16 4.34 -2.48 -6.67
CA TYR A 16 3.63 -1.26 -7.05
C TYR A 16 4.03 -0.72 -8.43
N SER A 17 5.17 -1.13 -9.00
CA SER A 17 5.57 -0.74 -10.37
C SER A 17 4.51 -1.07 -11.40
N SER A 18 3.90 -2.26 -11.30
CA SER A 18 2.88 -2.72 -12.23
C SER A 18 1.67 -1.78 -12.26
N TYR A 19 1.20 -1.36 -11.07
CA TYR A 19 0.07 -0.45 -10.95
C TYR A 19 0.46 0.99 -11.31
N TYR A 20 1.60 1.46 -10.83
CA TYR A 20 2.16 2.78 -11.15
C TYR A 20 2.25 3.03 -12.67
N ILE A 21 2.76 2.07 -13.43
CA ILE A 21 2.85 2.16 -14.90
C ILE A 21 1.46 2.32 -15.51
N LYS A 22 0.48 1.52 -15.08
CA LYS A 22 -0.90 1.61 -15.61
C LYS A 22 -1.57 2.94 -15.24
N ILE A 23 -1.30 3.47 -14.05
CA ILE A 23 -1.79 4.80 -13.62
C ILE A 23 -1.24 5.90 -14.52
N ILE A 24 0.08 5.94 -14.74
CA ILE A 24 0.72 6.99 -15.55
C ILE A 24 0.31 6.92 -17.01
N ARG A 25 0.10 5.72 -17.54
CA ARG A 25 -0.37 5.55 -18.91
C ARG A 25 -1.87 5.87 -19.09
N GLY A 26 -2.59 6.18 -18.01
CA GLY A 26 -3.97 6.66 -18.06
C GLY A 26 -5.05 5.57 -18.16
N TYR A 27 -4.68 4.30 -18.06
CA TYR A 27 -5.61 3.16 -18.12
C TYR A 27 -5.56 2.24 -16.87
N PRO A 28 -5.61 2.77 -15.64
CA PRO A 28 -5.58 1.93 -14.43
C PRO A 28 -6.81 1.03 -14.28
N GLN A 29 -7.93 1.33 -14.94
CA GLN A 29 -9.23 0.70 -14.71
C GLN A 29 -9.25 -0.80 -15.04
N GLU A 30 -8.56 -1.23 -16.09
CA GLU A 30 -8.51 -2.66 -16.46
C GLU A 30 -7.91 -3.49 -15.33
N PHE A 31 -6.82 -3.00 -14.72
CA PHE A 31 -6.18 -3.66 -13.58
C PHE A 31 -7.03 -3.62 -12.32
N GLU A 32 -7.74 -2.52 -12.08
CA GLU A 32 -8.62 -2.39 -10.93
C GLU A 32 -9.79 -3.39 -11.01
N LEU A 33 -10.31 -3.63 -12.22
CA LEU A 33 -11.31 -4.65 -12.46
C LEU A 33 -10.74 -6.06 -12.28
N GLU A 34 -9.55 -6.34 -12.81
CA GLU A 34 -8.85 -7.62 -12.59
C GLU A 34 -8.62 -7.89 -11.09
N LEU A 35 -8.18 -6.88 -10.33
CA LEU A 35 -7.99 -6.98 -8.88
C LEU A 35 -9.30 -7.25 -8.15
N LEU A 36 -10.37 -6.56 -8.56
CA LEU A 36 -11.69 -6.73 -7.96
C LEU A 36 -12.24 -8.13 -8.22
N ASP A 37 -12.13 -8.63 -9.44
CA ASP A 37 -12.53 -9.97 -9.82
C ASP A 37 -11.73 -11.03 -9.05
N ALA A 38 -10.41 -10.87 -8.98
CA ALA A 38 -9.54 -11.75 -8.19
C ALA A 38 -9.91 -11.75 -6.70
N LEU A 39 -10.26 -10.59 -6.12
CA LEU A 39 -10.72 -10.50 -4.75
C LEU A 39 -12.08 -11.20 -4.55
N GLN A 40 -13.03 -11.01 -5.47
CA GLN A 40 -14.34 -11.67 -5.41
C GLN A 40 -14.18 -13.18 -5.46
N ASN A 41 -13.43 -13.69 -6.44
CA ASN A 41 -13.11 -15.12 -6.59
C ASN A 41 -12.40 -15.68 -5.35
N TRP A 42 -11.49 -14.91 -4.73
CA TRP A 42 -10.80 -15.34 -3.51
C TRP A 42 -11.74 -15.39 -2.30
N LEU A 43 -12.75 -14.51 -2.24
CA LEU A 43 -13.75 -14.48 -1.17
C LEU A 43 -14.78 -15.62 -1.30
N GLU A 44 -15.00 -16.16 -2.50
CA GLU A 44 -15.87 -17.32 -2.71
C GLU A 44 -15.40 -18.51 -1.85
N GLY A 45 -16.29 -18.97 -0.96
CA GLY A 45 -15.99 -20.08 -0.05
C GLY A 45 -15.09 -19.74 1.15
N ARG A 46 -14.70 -18.48 1.36
CA ARG A 46 -13.91 -18.07 2.53
C ARG A 46 -14.74 -17.42 3.62
N LYS A 47 -14.28 -17.58 4.87
CA LYS A 47 -14.88 -16.91 6.02
C LYS A 47 -14.54 -15.41 6.03
N PRO A 48 -15.47 -14.54 6.45
CA PRO A 48 -15.26 -13.09 6.64
C PRO A 48 -13.97 -12.69 7.37
N GLY A 49 -13.53 -13.52 8.33
CA GLY A 49 -12.31 -13.26 9.11
C GLY A 49 -11.01 -13.23 8.29
N HIS A 50 -10.96 -13.88 7.12
CA HIS A 50 -9.77 -13.83 6.27
C HIS A 50 -9.54 -12.44 5.67
N LEU A 51 -10.62 -11.70 5.39
CA LEU A 51 -10.53 -10.35 4.88
C LEU A 51 -9.96 -9.39 5.96
N TRP A 52 -10.36 -9.58 7.22
CA TRP A 52 -9.75 -8.87 8.35
C TRP A 52 -8.27 -9.21 8.51
N MET A 53 -7.92 -10.48 8.41
CA MET A 53 -6.53 -10.92 8.49
C MET A 53 -5.68 -10.29 7.39
N LEU A 54 -6.19 -10.20 6.16
CA LEU A 54 -5.51 -9.54 5.05
C LEU A 54 -5.26 -8.06 5.33
N LEU A 55 -6.28 -7.35 5.82
CA LEU A 55 -6.17 -5.93 6.16
C LEU A 55 -5.13 -5.67 7.26
N TRP A 56 -5.18 -6.45 8.35
CA TRP A 56 -4.22 -6.31 9.44
C TRP A 56 -2.81 -6.72 9.03
N ALA A 57 -2.66 -7.74 8.17
CA ALA A 57 -1.36 -8.12 7.63
C ALA A 57 -0.78 -7.01 6.75
N SER A 58 -1.58 -6.37 5.90
CA SER A 58 -1.15 -5.21 5.10
C SER A 58 -0.69 -4.06 6.00
N ALA A 59 -1.52 -3.65 6.96
CA ALA A 59 -1.20 -2.57 7.89
C ALA A 59 0.09 -2.86 8.70
N LEU A 60 0.29 -4.12 9.11
CA LEU A 60 1.52 -4.51 9.82
C LEU A 60 2.77 -4.38 8.94
N ILE A 61 2.68 -4.76 7.66
CA ILE A 61 3.79 -4.62 6.71
C ILE A 61 4.15 -3.13 6.53
N GLU A 62 3.16 -2.26 6.44
CA GLU A 62 3.36 -0.81 6.31
C GLU A 62 4.01 -0.22 7.57
N VAL A 63 3.50 -0.56 8.76
CA VAL A 63 4.07 -0.13 10.04
C VAL A 63 5.53 -0.59 10.15
N LEU A 64 5.81 -1.85 9.79
CA LEU A 64 7.16 -2.37 9.81
C LEU A 64 8.08 -1.61 8.84
N TYR A 65 7.61 -1.39 7.61
CA TYR A 65 8.36 -0.66 6.59
C TYR A 65 8.71 0.77 7.06
N PHE A 66 7.73 1.53 7.52
CA PHE A 66 7.96 2.89 7.98
C PHE A 66 8.82 2.96 9.23
N SER A 67 8.64 2.02 10.17
CA SER A 67 9.50 1.92 11.35
C SER A 67 10.96 1.71 10.96
N LEU A 68 11.22 0.82 10.00
CA LEU A 68 12.59 0.61 9.49
C LEU A 68 13.17 1.86 8.83
N VAL A 69 12.36 2.68 8.17
CA VAL A 69 12.81 3.95 7.58
C VAL A 69 13.31 4.89 8.66
N PHE A 70 12.54 5.12 9.74
CA PHE A 70 12.97 5.97 10.86
C PHE A 70 14.18 5.42 11.62
N LEU A 71 14.32 4.09 11.70
CA LEU A 71 15.44 3.45 12.40
C LEU A 71 16.74 3.45 11.61
N VAL A 72 16.68 3.40 10.27
CA VAL A 72 17.87 3.26 9.41
C VAL A 72 18.30 4.58 8.79
N LEU A 73 17.36 5.46 8.43
CA LEU A 73 17.66 6.70 7.71
C LEU A 73 17.65 7.89 8.67
N SER A 74 18.68 8.73 8.59
CA SER A 74 18.78 9.97 9.36
C SER A 74 18.59 11.23 8.52
N ASN A 75 18.30 11.08 7.22
CA ASN A 75 18.12 12.21 6.31
C ASN A 75 16.77 12.91 6.62
N PRO A 76 16.79 14.19 7.06
CA PRO A 76 15.56 14.87 7.52
C PRO A 76 14.52 15.03 6.41
N VAL A 77 14.94 15.17 5.14
CA VAL A 77 14.01 15.30 4.01
C VAL A 77 13.20 14.03 3.84
N ILE A 78 13.84 12.87 3.94
CA ILE A 78 13.17 11.58 3.81
C ILE A 78 12.21 11.38 4.98
N LEU A 79 12.64 11.68 6.20
CA LEU A 79 11.78 11.50 7.38
C LEU A 79 10.51 12.36 7.30
N VAL A 80 10.62 13.59 6.78
CA VAL A 80 9.45 14.45 6.51
C VAL A 80 8.55 13.83 5.45
N ILE A 81 9.10 13.36 4.32
CA ILE A 81 8.32 12.70 3.25
C ILE A 81 7.64 11.44 3.80
N THR A 82 8.34 10.61 4.57
CA THR A 82 7.80 9.42 5.23
C THR A 82 6.64 9.78 6.15
N GLY A 83 6.79 10.84 6.95
CA GLY A 83 5.72 11.35 7.81
C GLY A 83 4.47 11.76 7.04
N LEU A 84 4.63 12.43 5.89
CA LEU A 84 3.51 12.81 5.02
C LEU A 84 2.81 11.58 4.43
N ILE A 85 3.56 10.58 3.98
CA ILE A 85 3.01 9.33 3.48
C ILE A 85 2.25 8.60 4.59
N ILE A 86 2.78 8.52 5.82
CA ILE A 86 2.07 7.91 6.96
C ILE A 86 0.74 8.58 7.21
N ILE A 87 0.67 9.91 7.20
CA ILE A 87 -0.60 10.63 7.42
C ILE A 87 -1.63 10.24 6.34
N MET A 88 -1.19 10.17 5.09
CA MET A 88 -2.05 9.76 3.97
C MET A 88 -2.49 8.30 4.08
N GLU A 89 -1.60 7.39 4.48
CA GLU A 89 -1.90 5.97 4.67
C GLU A 89 -2.81 5.72 5.87
N ILE A 90 -2.68 6.48 6.96
CA ILE A 90 -3.63 6.42 8.09
C ILE A 90 -5.03 6.80 7.60
N TRP A 91 -5.14 7.84 6.78
CA TRP A 91 -6.42 8.24 6.19
C TRP A 91 -6.98 7.17 5.25
N HIS A 92 -6.15 6.61 4.37
CA HIS A 92 -6.52 5.51 3.48
C HIS A 92 -7.00 4.29 4.25
N LEU A 93 -6.24 3.82 5.23
CA LEU A 93 -6.59 2.69 6.06
C LEU A 93 -7.90 2.91 6.82
N ALA A 94 -8.16 4.11 7.33
CA ALA A 94 -9.42 4.44 7.99
C ALA A 94 -10.62 4.33 7.04
N VAL A 95 -10.49 4.82 5.80
CA VAL A 95 -11.53 4.72 4.77
C VAL A 95 -11.75 3.25 4.38
N VAL A 96 -10.69 2.51 4.10
CA VAL A 96 -10.75 1.09 3.73
C VAL A 96 -11.36 0.27 4.88
N PHE A 97 -10.95 0.50 6.13
CA PHE A 97 -11.49 -0.17 7.30
C PHE A 97 -13.00 0.04 7.44
N ALA A 98 -13.48 1.28 7.28
CA ALA A 98 -14.90 1.59 7.33
C ALA A 98 -15.69 0.88 6.23
N LYS A 99 -15.13 0.82 5.01
CA LYS A 99 -15.74 0.12 3.86
C LYS A 99 -15.73 -1.39 4.01
N PHE A 100 -14.64 -1.97 4.53
CA PHE A 100 -14.55 -3.40 4.85
C PHE A 100 -15.61 -3.79 5.88
N ARG A 101 -15.77 -3.01 6.95
CA ARG A 101 -16.82 -3.25 7.94
C ARG A 101 -18.21 -3.21 7.29
N ALA A 102 -18.48 -2.21 6.46
CA ALA A 102 -19.75 -2.07 5.74
C ALA A 102 -20.02 -3.24 4.77
N PHE A 103 -18.98 -3.75 4.11
CA PHE A 103 -19.09 -4.91 3.23
C PHE A 103 -19.42 -6.18 4.02
N LEU A 104 -18.74 -6.40 5.14
CA LEU A 104 -18.97 -7.58 5.98
C LEU A 104 -20.34 -7.59 6.67
N THR A 105 -20.95 -6.42 6.89
CA THR A 105 -22.35 -6.32 7.34
C THR A 105 -23.36 -6.41 6.20
N GLY A 106 -22.91 -6.63 4.95
CA GLY A 106 -23.76 -6.75 3.77
C GLY A 106 -24.36 -5.43 3.28
N SER A 107 -23.89 -4.29 3.77
CA SER A 107 -24.46 -2.98 3.43
C SER A 107 -23.95 -2.40 2.10
N ILE A 108 -22.82 -2.90 1.60
CA ILE A 108 -22.24 -2.51 0.31
C ILE A 108 -21.74 -3.75 -0.44
N SER A 109 -21.60 -3.63 -1.76
CA SER A 109 -21.00 -4.67 -2.61
C SER A 109 -19.46 -4.64 -2.55
N CYS A 110 -18.83 -5.72 -3.03
CA CYS A 110 -17.36 -5.82 -3.09
C CYS A 110 -16.74 -4.67 -3.92
N ALA A 111 -17.39 -4.29 -5.02
CA ALA A 111 -16.94 -3.18 -5.88
C ALA A 111 -16.89 -1.82 -5.15
N ALA A 112 -17.69 -1.65 -4.09
CA ALA A 112 -17.78 -0.41 -3.33
C ALA A 112 -16.78 -0.36 -2.15
N ILE A 113 -15.99 -1.42 -1.95
CA ILE A 113 -14.95 -1.49 -0.92
C ILE A 113 -13.85 -0.48 -1.22
N PHE A 114 -13.35 -0.48 -2.45
CA PHE A 114 -12.20 0.32 -2.85
C PHE A 114 -12.62 1.70 -3.34
N ASN A 115 -11.96 2.73 -2.79
CA ASN A 115 -11.99 4.04 -3.40
C ASN A 115 -10.80 4.15 -4.35
N TRP A 116 -11.00 3.78 -5.62
CA TRP A 116 -9.92 3.71 -6.62
C TRP A 116 -9.10 4.99 -6.76
N LYS A 117 -9.71 6.17 -6.55
CA LYS A 117 -8.94 7.42 -6.55
C LYS A 117 -7.91 7.45 -5.43
N LEU A 118 -8.29 6.99 -4.24
CA LEU A 118 -7.41 6.93 -3.08
C LEU A 118 -6.39 5.80 -3.22
N GLU A 119 -6.80 4.62 -3.72
CA GLU A 119 -5.88 3.50 -4.01
C GLU A 119 -4.77 3.92 -4.97
N ARG A 120 -5.10 4.67 -6.03
CA ARG A 120 -4.11 5.20 -6.98
C ARG A 120 -3.13 6.14 -6.28
N VAL A 121 -3.61 7.05 -5.43
CA VAL A 121 -2.74 7.99 -4.68
C VAL A 121 -1.80 7.23 -3.75
N SER A 122 -2.32 6.24 -3.02
CA SER A 122 -1.52 5.36 -2.15
C SER A 122 -0.47 4.60 -2.96
N ALA A 123 -0.86 3.99 -4.10
CA ALA A 123 0.06 3.25 -4.97
C ALA A 123 1.19 4.14 -5.54
N LEU A 124 0.86 5.37 -5.98
CA LEU A 124 1.86 6.35 -6.39
C LEU A 124 2.78 6.71 -5.21
N GLY A 125 2.21 6.95 -4.03
CA GLY A 125 2.94 7.26 -2.80
C GLY A 125 3.94 6.19 -2.42
N PHE A 126 3.51 4.93 -2.31
CA PHE A 126 4.38 3.79 -2.00
C PHE A 126 5.46 3.56 -3.04
N PHE A 127 5.12 3.66 -4.34
CA PHE A 127 6.11 3.53 -5.41
C PHE A 127 7.19 4.62 -5.30
N THR A 128 6.78 5.89 -5.23
CA THR A 128 7.73 7.02 -5.18
C THR A 128 8.55 6.98 -3.89
N HIS A 129 7.92 6.71 -2.76
CA HIS A 129 8.62 6.62 -1.47
C HIS A 129 9.65 5.47 -1.46
N SER A 130 9.27 4.28 -1.91
CA SER A 130 10.20 3.14 -1.97
C SER A 130 11.37 3.38 -2.92
N LEU A 131 11.14 4.05 -4.05
CA LEU A 131 12.20 4.47 -4.96
C LEU A 131 13.19 5.43 -4.27
N ILE A 132 12.69 6.46 -3.58
CA ILE A 132 13.52 7.43 -2.85
C ILE A 132 14.33 6.74 -1.75
N VAL A 133 13.71 5.82 -1.00
CA VAL A 133 14.40 5.03 0.02
C VAL A 133 15.55 4.22 -0.58
N ILE A 134 15.32 3.52 -1.71
CA ILE A 134 16.38 2.74 -2.38
C ILE A 134 17.51 3.65 -2.86
N LEU A 135 17.19 4.75 -3.54
CA LEU A 135 18.21 5.71 -4.00
C LEU A 135 19.02 6.25 -2.82
N THR A 136 18.37 6.52 -1.69
CA THR A 136 19.06 6.95 -0.48
C THR A 136 19.99 5.89 0.06
N LEU A 137 19.54 4.64 0.12
CA LEU A 137 20.38 3.52 0.55
C LEU A 137 21.58 3.31 -0.37
N LEU A 138 21.44 3.53 -1.68
CA LEU A 138 22.54 3.34 -2.64
C LEU A 138 23.56 4.48 -2.62
N PHE A 139 23.11 5.73 -2.51
CA PHE A 139 23.96 6.90 -2.69
C PHE A 139 24.34 7.63 -1.40
N PHE A 140 23.55 7.48 -0.34
CA PHE A 140 23.66 8.29 0.88
C PHE A 140 23.77 7.47 2.18
N ALA A 141 23.54 6.15 2.16
CA ALA A 141 23.82 5.29 3.30
C ALA A 141 25.32 4.93 3.32
N ARG A 142 26.14 5.88 3.77
CA ARG A 142 27.50 5.66 4.25
C ARG A 142 27.61 6.17 5.68
#